data_AF-A0A2C9WEX4-F1
#
_entry.id   AF-A0A2C9WEX4-F1
#
_cell.length_a   1.000
_cell.length_b   1.000
_cell.length_c   1.000
_cell.angle_alpha   90.00
_cell.angle_beta   90.00
_cell.angle_gamma   90.00
#
_symmetry.space_group_name_H-M   'P 1'
#
loop_
_entity.id
_entity.type
_entity.pdbx_description
1 polymer ?
#
loop_
_entity_poly.entity_id
_entity_poly.type
_entity_poly.pdbx_seq_one_letter_code
_entity_poly.pdbx_strand_id
1 'polypeptide(L)'
;MDAEVISASILTQVFEAGAISIHEVSYRMGTGTAHLLHEILRVKHIPLRIEVLDDDGAAALRKFCLTYYDIRAVILDLALKLDMMRHLDYLPRYQQQMLSLQVMKIHAPLAYAVGTNYLSLELEDLSFRYLFPYSYLYVDTWLRSHETGNKSLIDTYMEELHCSLKADPILADMVEDISIKGRYKSRFSTMKKLLKDGRKPEEVNDVLGLRVILSPRSTENMPEVGEKACYRTREIIQSLWKEMPHRTKDYIARPKANGYRSLHMAVDVSDNGKSRPLMEIQIRTVEMDLQAVDGMASHSLYKGGLTDPEEAKRLKAIMMAAAELAALRLRDLPSAKGIEIDHRERVFRLFDKNGDGQISIDELMEVMEELGAPGEDAREMMQLLDANSDGSLSSDEFDTFQKQVEFMRALEDRDDEYKTMLNEKLKMAEDSGLIKLYGQELGNKLAN
;
A
#
# COMPACT_ATOMS: atom_id res chain seq x y z
N MET A 1 -14.73 -2.88 -7.16
CA MET A 1 -14.64 -4.15 -6.41
C MET A 1 -15.51 -5.16 -7.13
N ASP A 2 -15.01 -6.38 -7.31
CA ASP A 2 -15.78 -7.49 -7.90
C ASP A 2 -16.82 -8.02 -6.89
N ALA A 3 -17.74 -8.86 -7.37
CA ALA A 3 -18.79 -9.43 -6.52
C ALA A 3 -18.22 -10.39 -5.45
N GLU A 4 -17.11 -11.06 -5.74
CA GLU A 4 -16.44 -11.98 -4.82
C GLU A 4 -15.89 -11.24 -3.60
N VAL A 5 -15.19 -10.10 -3.79
CA VAL A 5 -14.66 -9.28 -2.68
C VAL A 5 -15.78 -8.74 -1.80
N ILE A 6 -16.86 -8.25 -2.41
CA ILE A 6 -18.00 -7.72 -1.66
C ILE A 6 -18.66 -8.85 -0.85
N SER A 7 -18.83 -10.03 -1.45
CA SER A 7 -19.41 -11.18 -0.78
C SER A 7 -18.53 -11.65 0.38
N ALA A 8 -17.22 -11.79 0.15
CA ALA A 8 -16.26 -12.15 1.19
C ALA A 8 -16.27 -11.14 2.35
N SER A 9 -16.29 -9.84 2.05
CA SER A 9 -16.38 -8.77 3.06
C SER A 9 -17.54 -8.94 4.04
N ILE A 10 -18.72 -9.26 3.51
CA ILE A 10 -19.94 -9.42 4.31
C ILE A 10 -19.84 -10.70 5.16
N LEU A 11 -19.28 -11.77 4.58
CA LEU A 11 -19.15 -13.07 5.22
C LEU A 11 -18.04 -13.11 6.29
N THR A 12 -17.03 -12.23 6.23
CA THR A 12 -15.89 -12.22 7.16
C THR A 12 -16.34 -12.24 8.63
N GLN A 13 -17.23 -11.35 9.05
CA GLN A 13 -17.65 -11.29 10.46
C GLN A 13 -18.47 -12.51 10.87
N VAL A 14 -19.30 -13.04 9.97
CA VAL A 14 -20.14 -14.21 10.23
C VAL A 14 -19.28 -15.48 10.34
N PHE A 15 -18.25 -15.57 9.52
CA PHE A 15 -17.27 -16.65 9.56
C PHE A 15 -16.41 -16.58 10.83
N GLU A 16 -15.92 -15.40 11.21
CA GLU A 16 -15.16 -15.20 12.45
C GLU A 16 -15.98 -15.52 13.70
N ALA A 17 -17.29 -15.27 13.66
CA ALA A 17 -18.23 -15.65 14.71
C ALA A 17 -18.50 -17.17 14.77
N GLY A 18 -18.00 -17.95 13.80
CA GLY A 18 -18.20 -19.39 13.71
C GLY A 18 -19.62 -19.80 13.28
N ALA A 19 -20.41 -18.87 12.70
CA ALA A 19 -21.79 -19.14 12.31
C ALA A 19 -21.91 -19.83 10.94
N ILE A 20 -20.86 -19.76 10.12
CA ILE A 20 -20.78 -20.41 8.79
C ILE A 20 -19.44 -21.10 8.62
N SER A 21 -19.42 -22.20 7.87
CA SER A 21 -18.18 -22.91 7.54
C SER A 21 -17.65 -22.56 6.14
N ILE A 22 -16.36 -22.77 5.90
CA ILE A 22 -15.73 -22.48 4.61
C ILE A 22 -16.29 -23.38 3.51
N HIS A 23 -16.71 -24.59 3.87
CA HIS A 23 -17.37 -25.55 2.99
C HIS A 23 -18.75 -25.04 2.54
N GLU A 24 -19.53 -24.47 3.47
CA GLU A 24 -20.85 -23.89 3.15
C GLU A 24 -20.72 -22.67 2.23
N VAL A 25 -19.70 -21.82 2.47
CA VAL A 25 -19.39 -20.69 1.59
C VAL A 25 -18.98 -21.18 0.20
N SER A 26 -18.11 -22.18 0.10
CA SER A 26 -17.69 -22.77 -1.18
C SER A 26 -18.87 -23.34 -1.97
N TYR A 27 -19.77 -24.06 -1.29
CA TYR A 27 -20.95 -24.67 -1.91
C TYR A 27 -21.98 -23.65 -2.39
N ARG A 28 -22.25 -22.59 -1.61
CA ARG A 28 -23.30 -21.60 -1.93
C ARG A 28 -22.81 -20.42 -2.76
N MET A 29 -21.59 -19.95 -2.52
CA MET A 29 -21.05 -18.70 -3.06
C MET A 29 -19.87 -18.92 -4.03
N GLY A 30 -19.42 -20.17 -4.19
CA GLY A 30 -18.33 -20.53 -5.09
C GLY A 30 -16.95 -20.56 -4.43
N THR A 31 -16.03 -21.23 -5.11
CA THR A 31 -14.66 -21.48 -4.64
C THR A 31 -13.83 -20.20 -4.56
N GLY A 32 -14.05 -19.22 -5.45
CA GLY A 32 -13.35 -17.93 -5.44
C GLY A 32 -13.63 -17.13 -4.17
N THR A 33 -14.91 -16.95 -3.82
CA THR A 33 -15.35 -16.30 -2.57
C THR A 33 -14.81 -17.02 -1.33
N ALA A 34 -14.85 -18.36 -1.32
CA ALA A 34 -14.33 -19.15 -0.21
C ALA A 34 -12.81 -18.99 -0.06
N HIS A 35 -12.06 -19.02 -1.16
CA HIS A 35 -10.62 -18.80 -1.13
C HIS A 35 -10.28 -17.41 -0.60
N LEU A 36 -10.98 -16.38 -1.08
CA LEU A 36 -10.77 -15.00 -0.65
C LEU A 36 -11.09 -14.79 0.84
N LEU A 37 -12.17 -15.41 1.32
CA LEU A 37 -12.55 -15.42 2.74
C LEU A 37 -11.50 -16.10 3.63
N HIS A 38 -10.87 -17.16 3.13
CA HIS A 38 -9.76 -17.81 3.84
C HIS A 38 -8.51 -16.92 3.87
N GLU A 39 -8.15 -16.30 2.75
CA GLU A 39 -6.97 -15.44 2.65
C GLU A 39 -7.09 -14.19 3.53
N ILE A 40 -8.26 -13.54 3.60
CA ILE A 40 -8.43 -12.35 4.44
C ILE A 40 -8.18 -12.62 5.92
N LEU A 41 -8.61 -13.76 6.43
CA LEU A 41 -8.38 -14.11 7.84
C LEU A 41 -6.90 -14.26 8.11
N ARG A 42 -6.17 -14.91 7.20
CA ARG A 42 -4.72 -15.03 7.32
C ARG A 42 -4.07 -13.66 7.32
N VAL A 43 -4.46 -12.77 6.39
CA VAL A 43 -3.96 -11.38 6.32
C VAL A 43 -4.18 -10.63 7.63
N LYS A 44 -5.39 -10.72 8.19
CA LYS A 44 -5.77 -10.02 9.44
C LYS A 44 -4.89 -10.41 10.64
N HIS A 45 -4.42 -11.66 10.68
CA HIS A 45 -3.59 -12.18 11.78
C HIS A 45 -2.09 -12.05 11.53
N ILE A 46 -1.63 -11.63 10.35
CA ILE A 46 -0.21 -11.43 10.03
C ILE A 46 0.54 -10.64 11.10
N PRO A 47 0.02 -9.50 11.61
CA PRO A 47 0.80 -8.67 12.53
C PRO A 47 1.00 -9.30 13.90
N LEU A 48 0.26 -10.37 14.24
CA LEU A 48 0.45 -11.16 15.46
C LEU A 48 1.61 -12.16 15.34
N ARG A 49 2.15 -12.33 14.13
CA ARG A 49 3.23 -13.29 13.88
C ARG A 49 4.61 -12.73 14.26
N ILE A 50 4.72 -11.43 14.50
CA ILE A 50 5.92 -10.78 15.02
C ILE A 50 5.74 -10.40 16.48
N GLU A 51 6.78 -10.64 17.28
CA GLU A 51 6.77 -10.27 18.71
C GLU A 51 6.99 -8.76 18.91
N VAL A 52 7.81 -8.16 18.03
CA VAL A 52 8.14 -6.73 18.06
C VAL A 52 7.87 -6.13 16.69
N LEU A 53 7.12 -5.03 16.67
CA LEU A 53 6.87 -4.23 15.47
C LEU A 53 7.95 -3.16 15.32
N ASP A 54 9.13 -3.59 14.88
CA ASP A 54 10.22 -2.70 14.45
C ASP A 54 10.11 -2.38 12.94
N ASP A 55 11.04 -1.56 12.44
CA ASP A 55 11.01 -1.12 11.04
C ASP A 55 11.33 -2.23 10.05
N ASP A 56 12.27 -3.12 10.40
CA ASP A 56 12.68 -4.25 9.57
C ASP A 56 11.58 -5.33 9.52
N GLY A 57 11.01 -5.69 10.67
CA GLY A 57 9.88 -6.62 10.76
C GLY A 57 8.64 -6.07 10.05
N ALA A 58 8.36 -4.78 10.18
CA ALA A 58 7.28 -4.15 9.41
C ALA A 58 7.57 -4.23 7.90
N ALA A 59 8.81 -3.98 7.45
CA ALA A 59 9.17 -4.08 6.04
C ALA A 59 9.04 -5.52 5.49
N ALA A 60 9.52 -6.50 6.25
CA ALA A 60 9.41 -7.91 5.91
C ALA A 60 7.95 -8.35 5.81
N LEU A 61 7.10 -7.96 6.78
CA LEU A 61 5.66 -8.24 6.73
C LEU A 61 4.99 -7.61 5.50
N ARG A 62 5.35 -6.38 5.14
CA ARG A 62 4.77 -5.75 3.94
C ARG A 62 5.15 -6.50 2.68
N LYS A 63 6.42 -6.89 2.53
CA LYS A 63 6.88 -7.70 1.40
C LYS A 63 6.15 -9.05 1.37
N PHE A 64 6.04 -9.71 2.52
CA PHE A 64 5.30 -10.96 2.66
C PHE A 64 3.82 -10.83 2.25
N CYS A 65 3.12 -9.78 2.69
CA CYS A 65 1.74 -9.51 2.29
C CYS A 65 1.57 -9.42 0.78
N LEU A 66 2.48 -8.70 0.11
CA LEU A 66 2.41 -8.45 -1.33
C LEU A 66 2.80 -9.68 -2.16
N THR A 67 3.67 -10.54 -1.64
CA THR A 67 4.14 -11.74 -2.35
C THR A 67 3.20 -12.93 -2.18
N TYR A 68 2.64 -13.14 -0.98
CA TYR A 68 2.01 -14.43 -0.63
C TYR A 68 0.48 -14.44 -0.65
N TYR A 69 -0.14 -13.26 -0.59
CA TYR A 69 -1.59 -13.13 -0.46
C TYR A 69 -2.22 -12.55 -1.71
N ASP A 70 -3.48 -12.94 -1.96
CA ASP A 70 -4.29 -12.31 -2.98
C ASP A 70 -4.43 -10.80 -2.67
N ILE A 71 -4.05 -9.95 -3.62
CA ILE A 71 -4.14 -8.49 -3.48
C ILE A 71 -5.56 -8.03 -3.14
N ARG A 72 -6.59 -8.76 -3.60
CA ARG A 72 -7.98 -8.48 -3.27
C ARG A 72 -8.26 -8.68 -1.78
N ALA A 73 -7.65 -9.68 -1.15
CA ALA A 73 -7.75 -9.91 0.29
C ALA A 73 -7.03 -8.80 1.07
N VAL A 74 -5.86 -8.37 0.60
CA VAL A 74 -5.11 -7.25 1.18
C VAL A 74 -5.93 -5.95 1.12
N ILE A 75 -6.49 -5.60 -0.06
CA ILE A 75 -7.31 -4.39 -0.19
C ILE A 75 -8.56 -4.47 0.70
N LEU A 76 -9.15 -5.66 0.84
CA LEU A 76 -10.29 -5.84 1.71
C LEU A 76 -9.92 -5.68 3.20
N ASP A 77 -8.80 -6.23 3.67
CA ASP A 77 -8.30 -5.98 5.03
C ASP A 77 -8.02 -4.48 5.25
N LEU A 78 -7.39 -3.80 4.29
CA LEU A 78 -7.16 -2.35 4.38
C LEU A 78 -8.45 -1.55 4.53
N ALA A 79 -9.52 -1.93 3.81
CA ALA A 79 -10.83 -1.30 3.95
C ALA A 79 -11.45 -1.55 5.33
N LEU A 80 -11.36 -2.77 5.87
CA LEU A 80 -11.81 -3.08 7.22
C LEU A 80 -11.01 -2.33 8.29
N LYS A 81 -9.69 -2.20 8.10
CA LYS A 81 -8.82 -1.42 9.00
C LYS A 81 -9.18 0.06 8.96
N LEU A 82 -9.52 0.60 7.79
CA LEU A 82 -9.96 1.98 7.69
C LEU A 82 -11.26 2.22 8.46
N ASP A 83 -12.25 1.34 8.30
CA ASP A 83 -13.50 1.42 9.05
C ASP A 83 -13.27 1.34 10.56
N MET A 84 -12.42 0.41 11.01
CA MET A 84 -12.02 0.29 12.41
C MET A 84 -11.32 1.56 12.93
N MET A 85 -10.41 2.15 12.15
CA MET A 85 -9.68 3.36 12.54
C MET A 85 -10.59 4.59 12.64
N ARG A 86 -11.66 4.66 11.82
CA ARG A 86 -12.68 5.71 11.92
C ARG A 86 -13.50 5.63 13.22
N HIS A 87 -13.57 4.45 13.82
CA HIS A 87 -14.37 4.14 15.00
C HIS A 87 -13.51 3.64 16.18
N LEU A 88 -12.24 4.02 16.26
CA LEU A 88 -11.31 3.48 17.26
C LEU A 88 -11.63 3.94 18.70
N ASP A 89 -12.46 4.97 18.86
CA ASP A 89 -12.81 5.61 20.14
C ASP A 89 -13.47 4.66 21.15
N TYR A 90 -14.10 3.56 20.69
CA TYR A 90 -14.71 2.56 21.58
C TYR A 90 -13.67 1.69 22.32
N LEU A 91 -12.42 1.69 21.88
CA LEU A 91 -11.35 0.88 22.48
C LEU A 91 -10.60 1.66 23.57
N PRO A 92 -10.02 0.97 24.58
CA PRO A 92 -9.08 1.58 25.51
C PRO A 92 -7.87 2.22 24.83
N ARG A 93 -7.35 3.30 25.40
CA ARG A 93 -6.25 4.11 24.81
C ARG A 93 -5.02 3.31 24.40
N TYR A 94 -4.63 2.29 25.17
CA TYR A 94 -3.47 1.46 24.82
C TYR A 94 -3.70 0.65 23.53
N GLN A 95 -4.93 0.13 23.32
CA GLN A 95 -5.30 -0.57 22.10
C GLN A 95 -5.39 0.40 20.92
N GLN A 96 -5.92 1.60 21.14
CA GLN A 96 -5.95 2.65 20.12
C GLN A 96 -4.53 2.95 19.62
N GLN A 97 -3.57 3.14 20.53
CA GLN A 97 -2.18 3.41 20.18
C GLN A 97 -1.51 2.23 19.47
N MET A 98 -1.69 1.01 19.97
CA MET A 98 -1.12 -0.21 19.36
C MET A 98 -1.63 -0.41 17.93
N LEU A 99 -2.95 -0.35 17.73
CA LEU A 99 -3.56 -0.49 16.40
C LEU A 99 -3.14 0.64 15.47
N SER A 100 -3.07 1.88 15.96
CA SER A 100 -2.63 3.02 15.16
C SER A 100 -1.16 2.91 14.75
N LEU A 101 -0.29 2.39 15.61
CA LEU A 101 1.11 2.14 15.26
C LEU A 101 1.22 1.06 14.17
N GLN A 102 0.46 -0.02 14.32
CA GLN A 102 0.37 -1.10 13.35
C GLN A 102 -0.17 -0.61 11.99
N VAL A 103 -1.21 0.22 12.00
CA VAL A 103 -1.75 0.84 10.78
C VAL A 103 -0.71 1.75 10.14
N MET A 104 -0.04 2.61 10.91
CA MET A 104 1.00 3.51 10.41
C MET A 104 2.19 2.77 9.78
N LYS A 105 2.65 1.67 10.40
CA LYS A 105 3.85 0.94 9.96
C LYS A 105 3.57 -0.09 8.85
N ILE A 106 2.40 -0.72 8.86
CA ILE A 106 2.09 -1.83 7.95
C ILE A 106 1.02 -1.41 6.92
N HIS A 107 -0.18 -1.09 7.39
CA HIS A 107 -1.36 -0.98 6.52
C HIS A 107 -1.35 0.26 5.64
N ALA A 108 -0.96 1.43 6.16
CA ALA A 108 -0.86 2.64 5.34
C ALA A 108 0.17 2.46 4.20
N PRO A 109 1.41 2.03 4.46
CA PRO A 109 2.36 1.74 3.38
C PRO A 109 1.92 0.60 2.44
N LEU A 110 1.21 -0.43 2.95
CA LEU A 110 0.61 -1.46 2.08
C LEU A 110 -0.45 -0.88 1.16
N ALA A 111 -1.32 0.00 1.68
CA ALA A 111 -2.35 0.67 0.89
C ALA A 111 -1.73 1.50 -0.23
N TYR A 112 -0.61 2.17 0.04
CA TYR A 112 0.18 2.83 -0.99
C TYR A 112 0.74 1.84 -2.02
N ALA A 113 1.29 0.71 -1.55
CA ALA A 113 1.91 -0.30 -2.39
C ALA A 113 0.92 -1.00 -3.36
N VAL A 114 -0.33 -1.23 -2.92
CA VAL A 114 -1.39 -1.83 -3.77
C VAL A 114 -2.12 -0.79 -4.64
N GLY A 115 -1.67 0.47 -4.66
CA GLY A 115 -2.23 1.53 -5.48
C GLY A 115 -3.42 2.29 -4.87
N THR A 116 -3.82 1.97 -3.65
CA THR A 116 -4.92 2.63 -2.93
C THR A 116 -4.45 3.84 -2.12
N ASN A 117 -3.89 4.84 -2.78
CA ASN A 117 -3.30 6.00 -2.10
C ASN A 117 -4.29 6.80 -1.24
N TYR A 118 -5.58 6.83 -1.61
CA TYR A 118 -6.60 7.49 -0.78
C TYR A 118 -6.76 6.79 0.58
N LEU A 119 -6.76 5.44 0.61
CA LEU A 119 -6.78 4.66 1.85
C LEU A 119 -5.51 4.92 2.64
N SER A 120 -4.35 4.90 2.00
CA SER A 120 -3.06 5.18 2.64
C SER A 120 -3.08 6.51 3.38
N LEU A 121 -3.49 7.59 2.70
CA LEU A 121 -3.48 8.93 3.28
C LEU A 121 -4.46 9.06 4.46
N GLU A 122 -5.63 8.43 4.36
CA GLU A 122 -6.63 8.46 5.43
C GLU A 122 -6.19 7.63 6.64
N LEU A 123 -5.65 6.43 6.42
CA LEU A 123 -5.08 5.58 7.46
C LEU A 123 -3.92 6.27 8.18
N GLU A 124 -3.04 6.97 7.45
CA GLU A 124 -1.96 7.78 8.04
C GLU A 124 -2.51 8.91 8.93
N ASP A 125 -3.52 9.66 8.47
CA ASP A 125 -4.09 10.78 9.22
C ASP A 125 -4.78 10.30 10.51
N LEU A 126 -5.56 9.23 10.41
CA LEU A 126 -6.21 8.60 11.57
C LEU A 126 -5.18 8.05 12.55
N SER A 127 -4.15 7.35 12.06
CA SER A 127 -3.08 6.83 12.92
C SER A 127 -2.33 7.95 13.63
N PHE A 128 -2.03 9.04 12.92
CA PHE A 128 -1.39 10.22 13.50
C PHE A 128 -2.24 10.84 14.62
N ARG A 129 -3.56 10.90 14.44
CA ARG A 129 -4.50 11.42 15.45
C ARG A 129 -4.41 10.69 16.78
N TYR A 130 -4.39 9.36 16.76
CA TYR A 130 -4.37 8.55 17.98
C TYR A 130 -2.97 8.40 18.58
N LEU A 131 -1.92 8.34 17.74
CA LEU A 131 -0.54 8.24 18.23
C LEU A 131 -0.07 9.55 18.88
N PHE A 132 -0.38 10.69 18.27
CA PHE A 132 0.12 12.00 18.67
C PHE A 132 -1.01 13.05 18.72
N PRO A 133 -1.99 12.92 19.65
CA PRO A 133 -3.20 13.74 19.65
C PRO A 133 -2.94 15.24 19.82
N TYR A 134 -1.97 15.63 20.65
CA TYR A 134 -1.61 17.04 20.84
C TYR A 134 -0.98 17.65 19.58
N SER A 135 -0.07 16.92 18.95
CA SER A 135 0.56 17.28 17.68
C SER A 135 -0.47 17.38 16.57
N TYR A 136 -1.43 16.46 16.53
CA TYR A 136 -2.54 16.47 15.58
C TYR A 136 -3.40 17.72 15.77
N LEU A 137 -3.83 18.01 17.01
CA LEU A 137 -4.66 19.17 17.33
C LEU A 137 -3.93 20.49 17.04
N TYR A 138 -2.63 20.55 17.31
CA TYR A 138 -1.79 21.70 16.97
C TYR A 138 -1.80 21.99 15.47
N VAL A 139 -1.52 20.96 14.65
CA VAL A 139 -1.56 21.09 13.19
C VAL A 139 -2.96 21.41 12.71
N ASP A 140 -3.99 20.77 13.26
CA ASP A 140 -5.39 21.03 12.91
C ASP A 140 -5.80 22.49 13.19
N THR A 141 -5.46 23.00 14.37
CA THR A 141 -5.76 24.38 14.76
C THR A 141 -5.00 25.38 13.90
N TRP A 142 -3.74 25.09 13.59
CA TRP A 142 -2.92 25.91 12.69
C TRP A 142 -3.45 25.90 11.25
N LEU A 143 -3.95 24.76 10.75
CA LEU A 143 -4.58 24.69 9.44
C LEU A 143 -5.88 25.51 9.41
N ARG A 144 -6.72 25.36 10.44
CA ARG A 144 -7.99 26.09 10.57
C ARG A 144 -7.82 27.59 10.78
N SER A 145 -6.73 28.04 11.42
CA SER A 145 -6.50 29.49 11.62
C SER A 145 -6.30 30.24 10.30
N HIS A 146 -5.97 29.52 9.22
CA HIS A 146 -5.89 30.07 7.87
C HIS A 146 -7.25 30.05 7.16
N GLU A 147 -8.24 29.28 7.62
CA GLU A 147 -9.60 29.26 7.06
C GLU A 147 -10.35 30.53 7.49
N THR A 148 -10.88 31.30 6.54
CA THR A 148 -11.57 32.57 6.83
C THR A 148 -13.08 32.41 6.71
N GLY A 149 -13.77 32.13 7.83
CA GLY A 149 -15.23 32.20 7.93
C GLY A 149 -15.99 30.89 7.65
N ASN A 150 -17.19 30.99 7.05
CA ASN A 150 -18.13 29.87 6.82
C ASN A 150 -17.92 29.11 5.50
N LYS A 151 -17.12 29.62 4.57
CA LYS A 151 -16.69 28.93 3.33
C LYS A 151 -15.20 28.65 3.42
N SER A 152 -14.77 27.48 2.96
CA SER A 152 -13.35 27.17 2.94
C SER A 152 -12.65 28.05 1.89
N LEU A 153 -11.41 28.47 2.17
CA LEU A 153 -10.63 29.26 1.20
C LEU A 153 -10.42 28.53 -0.13
N ILE A 154 -10.31 27.21 -0.06
CA ILE A 154 -10.17 26.36 -1.24
C ILE A 154 -11.41 26.48 -2.11
N ASP A 155 -12.62 26.51 -1.53
CA ASP A 155 -13.85 26.65 -2.32
C ASP A 155 -13.90 27.99 -3.04
N THR A 156 -13.49 29.08 -2.37
CA THR A 156 -13.41 30.41 -3.00
C THR A 156 -12.41 30.41 -4.17
N TYR A 157 -11.19 29.91 -3.96
CA TYR A 157 -10.18 29.85 -5.03
C TYR A 157 -10.56 28.87 -6.15
N MET A 158 -11.28 27.80 -5.81
CA MET A 158 -11.81 26.85 -6.78
C MET A 158 -12.88 27.50 -7.66
N GLU A 159 -13.84 28.22 -7.06
CA GLU A 159 -14.88 28.97 -7.78
C GLU A 159 -14.23 30.03 -8.71
N GLU A 160 -13.26 30.80 -8.20
CA GLU A 160 -12.52 31.83 -8.95
C GLU A 160 -11.75 31.24 -10.14
N LEU A 161 -10.99 30.16 -9.91
CA LEU A 161 -10.26 29.48 -10.97
C LEU A 161 -11.20 28.88 -12.01
N HIS A 162 -12.27 28.22 -11.57
CA HIS A 162 -13.22 27.58 -12.47
C HIS A 162 -13.92 28.59 -13.38
N CYS A 163 -14.32 29.75 -12.85
CA CYS A 163 -14.88 30.84 -13.66
C CYS A 163 -13.87 31.34 -14.71
N SER A 164 -12.62 31.54 -14.31
CA SER A 164 -11.57 32.05 -15.20
C SER A 164 -11.19 31.06 -16.30
N LEU A 165 -11.13 29.75 -15.98
CA LEU A 165 -10.88 28.70 -16.96
C LEU A 165 -12.03 28.56 -17.96
N LYS A 166 -13.29 28.66 -17.52
CA LYS A 166 -14.46 28.62 -18.42
C LYS A 166 -14.60 29.86 -19.30
N ALA A 167 -14.12 31.00 -18.86
CA ALA A 167 -14.15 32.24 -19.62
C ALA A 167 -13.12 32.28 -20.76
N ASP A 168 -12.09 31.42 -20.73
CA ASP A 168 -11.05 31.40 -21.76
C ASP A 168 -11.52 30.69 -23.04
N PRO A 169 -11.64 31.41 -24.18
CA PRO A 169 -12.19 30.83 -25.42
C PRO A 169 -11.25 29.79 -26.04
N ILE A 170 -9.93 29.92 -25.83
CA ILE A 170 -8.92 29.00 -26.36
C ILE A 170 -9.03 27.66 -25.62
N LEU A 171 -9.11 27.68 -24.29
CA LEU A 171 -9.26 26.47 -23.50
C LEU A 171 -10.61 25.78 -23.74
N ALA A 172 -11.70 26.54 -23.90
CA ALA A 172 -13.04 26.01 -24.19
C ALA A 172 -13.13 25.26 -25.54
N ASP A 173 -12.30 25.64 -26.51
CA ASP A 173 -12.16 24.94 -27.80
C ASP A 173 -11.34 23.65 -27.68
N MET A 174 -10.39 23.58 -26.74
CA MET A 174 -9.51 22.41 -26.55
C MET A 174 -10.11 21.32 -25.65
N VAL A 175 -11.01 21.68 -24.73
CA VAL A 175 -11.45 20.83 -23.61
C VAL A 175 -12.99 20.74 -23.58
N GLU A 176 -13.53 19.54 -23.33
CA GLU A 176 -14.97 19.30 -23.16
C GLU A 176 -15.45 19.66 -21.76
N ASP A 177 -14.67 19.26 -20.76
CA ASP A 177 -15.01 19.44 -19.35
C ASP A 177 -13.77 19.73 -18.50
N ILE A 178 -13.97 20.54 -17.45
CA ILE A 178 -12.93 20.96 -16.51
C ILE A 178 -13.39 20.59 -15.10
N SER A 179 -12.71 19.62 -14.49
CA SER A 179 -12.95 19.22 -13.10
C SER A 179 -11.88 19.81 -12.19
N ILE A 180 -12.28 20.63 -11.23
CA ILE A 180 -11.38 21.15 -10.20
C ILE A 180 -11.72 20.49 -8.88
N LYS A 181 -10.71 19.92 -8.23
CA LYS A 181 -10.83 19.29 -6.90
C LYS A 181 -9.96 20.02 -5.90
N GLY A 182 -10.55 20.46 -4.80
CA GLY A 182 -9.83 20.92 -3.63
C GLY A 182 -8.97 19.81 -3.04
N ARG A 183 -7.70 20.10 -2.78
CA ARG A 183 -6.74 19.18 -2.16
C ARG A 183 -6.18 19.84 -0.90
N TYR A 184 -6.63 19.38 0.26
CA TYR A 184 -5.91 19.63 1.50
C TYR A 184 -4.79 18.63 1.66
N LYS A 185 -3.62 19.10 2.09
CA LYS A 185 -2.57 18.20 2.53
C LYS A 185 -2.97 17.53 3.85
N SER A 186 -2.76 16.22 3.98
CA SER A 186 -3.10 15.52 5.23
C SER A 186 -2.32 16.11 6.41
N ARG A 187 -2.90 16.07 7.61
CA ARG A 187 -2.26 16.60 8.82
C ARG A 187 -0.98 15.85 9.10
N PHE A 188 -0.99 14.53 8.88
CA PHE A 188 0.22 13.71 8.96
C PHE A 188 1.32 14.17 7.98
N SER A 189 0.98 14.39 6.70
CA SER A 189 1.95 14.88 5.71
C SER A 189 2.50 16.27 6.05
N THR A 190 1.67 17.13 6.66
CA THR A 190 2.06 18.45 7.14
C THR A 190 3.02 18.33 8.33
N MET A 191 2.71 17.48 9.30
CA MET A 191 3.59 17.19 10.43
C MET A 191 4.93 16.59 9.97
N LYS A 192 4.92 15.67 9.02
CA LYS A 192 6.15 15.07 8.46
C LYS A 192 7.06 16.12 7.81
N LYS A 193 6.49 17.12 7.11
CA LYS A 193 7.29 18.24 6.55
C LYS A 193 7.85 19.13 7.67
N LEU A 194 7.05 19.45 8.68
CA LEU A 194 7.50 20.24 9.85
C LEU A 194 8.72 19.60 10.53
N LEU A 195 8.64 18.29 10.80
CA LEU A 195 9.71 17.56 11.48
C LEU A 195 10.95 17.37 10.61
N LYS A 196 10.77 17.05 9.32
CA LYS A 196 11.90 16.77 8.42
C LYS A 196 12.76 18.01 8.17
N ASP A 197 12.13 19.17 7.98
CA ASP A 197 12.85 20.37 7.58
C ASP A 197 13.18 21.27 8.80
N GLY A 198 12.72 20.93 10.00
CA GLY A 198 12.88 21.74 11.22
C GLY A 198 12.27 23.14 11.11
N ARG A 199 11.38 23.34 10.13
CA ARG A 199 10.83 24.64 9.75
C ARG A 199 9.77 25.10 10.73
N LYS A 200 9.67 26.41 10.88
CA LYS A 200 8.55 26.98 11.62
C LYS A 200 7.25 26.77 10.82
N PRO A 201 6.08 26.66 11.48
CA PRO A 201 4.80 26.51 10.81
C PRO A 201 4.56 27.53 9.71
N GLU A 202 5.00 28.77 9.91
CA GLU A 202 4.84 29.88 8.95
C GLU A 202 5.61 29.65 7.63
N GLU A 203 6.56 28.73 7.60
CA GLU A 203 7.37 28.38 6.42
C GLU A 203 6.85 27.12 5.70
N VAL A 204 5.83 26.46 6.25
CA VAL A 204 5.19 25.28 5.65
C VAL A 204 4.28 25.74 4.52
N ASN A 205 4.86 25.65 3.34
CA ASN A 205 4.20 25.88 2.07
C ASN A 205 3.52 24.59 1.57
N ASP A 206 2.55 24.74 0.65
CA ASP A 206 1.80 23.63 0.03
C ASP A 206 0.79 22.96 0.99
N VAL A 207 0.18 23.74 1.87
CA VAL A 207 -0.92 23.28 2.73
C VAL A 207 -2.22 23.15 1.93
N LEU A 208 -2.49 24.20 1.16
CA LEU A 208 -3.63 24.32 0.26
C LEU A 208 -3.19 23.83 -1.11
N GLY A 209 -4.08 23.14 -1.80
CA GLY A 209 -3.86 22.81 -3.19
C GLY A 209 -5.13 22.64 -3.98
N LEU A 210 -5.01 22.84 -5.29
CA LEU A 210 -6.06 22.58 -6.26
C LEU A 210 -5.55 21.56 -7.26
N ARG A 211 -6.41 20.63 -7.66
CA ARG A 211 -6.16 19.73 -8.77
C ARG A 211 -7.11 20.07 -9.90
N VAL A 212 -6.56 20.46 -11.03
CA VAL A 212 -7.28 20.70 -12.28
C VAL A 212 -7.11 19.47 -13.16
N ILE A 213 -8.23 18.84 -13.50
CA ILE A 213 -8.32 17.68 -14.40
C ILE A 213 -9.05 18.14 -15.67
N LEU A 214 -8.37 18.03 -16.81
CA LEU A 214 -8.87 18.47 -18.11
C LEU A 214 -9.30 17.28 -18.96
N SER A 215 -10.50 17.33 -19.53
CA SER A 215 -11.01 16.34 -20.49
C SER A 215 -10.83 16.86 -21.92
N PRO A 216 -9.73 16.52 -22.64
CA PRO A 216 -9.49 17.04 -23.99
C PRO A 216 -10.59 16.58 -24.97
N ARG A 217 -10.94 17.42 -25.94
CA ARG A 217 -11.93 17.11 -26.98
C ARG A 217 -11.46 15.99 -27.90
N SER A 218 -12.36 15.04 -28.16
CA SER A 218 -12.09 13.85 -28.98
C SER A 218 -11.81 14.22 -30.46
N THR A 219 -10.55 14.52 -30.77
CA THR A 219 -10.04 14.85 -32.11
C THR A 219 -8.81 13.98 -32.44
N GLU A 220 -8.38 13.93 -33.70
CA GLU A 220 -7.30 13.03 -34.19
C GLU A 220 -5.92 13.19 -33.50
N ASN A 221 -5.75 14.13 -32.55
CA ASN A 221 -4.51 14.39 -31.81
C ASN A 221 -4.71 14.56 -30.28
N MET A 222 -5.38 13.60 -29.64
CA MET A 222 -5.70 13.65 -28.19
C MET A 222 -4.54 14.01 -27.24
N PRO A 223 -3.33 13.41 -27.35
CA PRO A 223 -2.27 13.63 -26.37
C PRO A 223 -1.70 15.05 -26.45
N GLU A 224 -1.44 15.55 -27.67
CA GLU A 224 -0.88 16.88 -27.88
C GLU A 224 -1.85 17.99 -27.49
N VAL A 225 -3.15 17.81 -27.79
CA VAL A 225 -4.19 18.78 -27.40
C VAL A 225 -4.32 18.83 -25.88
N GLY A 226 -4.27 17.67 -25.21
CA GLY A 226 -4.29 17.59 -23.76
C GLY A 226 -3.10 18.29 -23.08
N GLU A 227 -1.90 18.13 -23.64
CA GLU A 227 -0.70 18.82 -23.14
C GLU A 227 -0.77 20.34 -23.35
N LYS A 228 -1.18 20.78 -24.55
CA LYS A 228 -1.40 22.21 -24.86
C LYS A 228 -2.43 22.83 -23.92
N ALA A 229 -3.53 22.12 -23.63
CA ALA A 229 -4.55 22.56 -22.68
C ALA A 229 -3.99 22.73 -21.26
N CYS A 230 -3.08 21.83 -20.81
CA CYS A 230 -2.42 21.97 -19.51
C CYS A 230 -1.54 23.23 -19.43
N TYR A 231 -0.78 23.55 -20.49
CA TYR A 231 0.02 24.76 -20.54
C TYR A 231 -0.83 26.03 -20.65
N ARG A 232 -1.93 26.00 -21.41
CA ARG A 232 -2.89 27.12 -21.45
C ARG A 232 -3.52 27.38 -20.09
N THR A 233 -3.89 26.32 -19.39
CA THR A 233 -4.41 26.40 -18.00
C THR A 233 -3.40 27.06 -17.07
N ARG A 234 -2.10 26.75 -17.21
CA ARG A 234 -1.03 27.42 -16.45
C ARG A 234 -0.99 28.92 -16.69
N GLU A 235 -1.08 29.37 -17.95
CA GLU A 235 -1.10 30.80 -18.29
C GLU A 235 -2.29 31.52 -17.66
N ILE A 236 -3.46 30.89 -17.65
CA ILE A 236 -4.66 31.44 -17.00
C ILE A 236 -4.41 31.58 -15.48
N ILE A 237 -3.85 30.56 -14.84
CA ILE A 237 -3.50 30.59 -13.42
C ILE A 237 -2.49 31.69 -13.10
N GLN A 238 -1.47 31.89 -13.95
CA GLN A 238 -0.48 32.97 -13.80
C GLN A 238 -1.09 34.37 -13.88
N SER A 239 -2.24 34.52 -14.55
CA SER A 239 -2.96 35.80 -14.61
C SER A 239 -3.77 36.08 -13.34
N LEU A 240 -4.18 35.04 -12.61
CA LEU A 240 -4.91 35.15 -11.34
C LEU A 240 -3.97 35.34 -10.14
N TRP A 241 -2.91 34.54 -10.07
CA TRP A 241 -2.03 34.49 -8.91
C TRP A 241 -0.56 34.51 -9.31
N LYS A 242 0.25 35.13 -8.46
CA LYS A 242 1.69 35.24 -8.68
C LYS A 242 2.36 33.88 -8.51
N GLU A 243 2.93 33.36 -9.60
CA GLU A 243 3.73 32.13 -9.57
C GLU A 243 5.04 32.35 -8.80
N MET A 244 5.39 31.39 -7.94
CA MET A 244 6.66 31.41 -7.23
C MET A 244 7.78 30.80 -8.09
N PRO A 245 8.85 31.54 -8.37
CA PRO A 245 9.95 31.05 -9.20
C PRO A 245 10.64 29.84 -8.56
N HIS A 246 11.15 28.93 -9.40
CA HIS A 246 11.85 27.69 -9.02
C HIS A 246 11.04 26.65 -8.25
N ARG A 247 9.74 26.83 -8.07
CA ARG A 247 8.85 25.83 -7.45
C ARG A 247 7.96 25.08 -8.44
N THR A 248 8.04 25.43 -9.71
CA THR A 248 7.28 24.78 -10.78
C THR A 248 7.99 23.52 -11.25
N LYS A 249 7.25 22.42 -11.33
CA LYS A 249 7.75 21.11 -11.76
C LYS A 249 6.91 20.63 -12.93
N ASP A 250 7.56 20.52 -14.08
CA ASP A 250 6.94 20.06 -15.31
C ASP A 250 7.18 18.56 -15.48
N TYR A 251 6.27 17.75 -14.93
CA TYR A 251 6.30 16.29 -15.14
C TYR A 251 5.60 15.87 -16.43
N ILE A 252 5.07 16.79 -17.23
CA ILE A 252 4.55 16.47 -18.57
C ILE A 252 5.73 16.32 -19.53
N ALA A 253 6.64 17.31 -19.53
CA ALA A 253 7.86 17.28 -20.34
C ALA A 253 8.93 16.33 -19.77
N ARG A 254 9.00 16.17 -18.44
CA ARG A 254 9.93 15.26 -17.76
C ARG A 254 9.18 14.35 -16.79
N PRO A 255 8.52 13.28 -17.30
CA PRO A 255 7.82 12.32 -16.46
C PRO A 255 8.74 11.71 -15.40
N LYS A 256 8.17 11.33 -14.26
CA LYS A 256 8.91 10.56 -13.25
C LYS A 256 9.18 9.14 -13.76
N ALA A 257 10.12 8.45 -13.11
CA ALA A 257 10.44 7.04 -13.40
C ALA A 257 9.19 6.13 -13.38
N ASN A 258 8.18 6.48 -12.58
CA ASN A 258 6.91 5.75 -12.50
C ASN A 258 5.85 6.12 -13.54
N GLY A 259 6.23 6.81 -14.61
CA GLY A 259 5.30 7.27 -15.64
C GLY A 259 4.37 8.39 -15.18
N TYR A 260 4.55 8.94 -13.96
CA TYR A 260 3.72 10.02 -13.45
C TYR A 260 3.90 11.30 -14.27
N ARG A 261 2.78 11.84 -14.77
CA ARG A 261 2.69 13.07 -15.56
C ARG A 261 1.71 14.06 -14.94
N SER A 262 2.17 15.29 -14.71
CA SER A 262 1.36 16.43 -14.24
C SER A 262 2.23 17.69 -14.20
N LEU A 263 1.63 18.86 -14.40
CA LEU A 263 2.29 20.13 -14.16
C LEU A 263 1.99 20.60 -12.73
N HIS A 264 3.03 20.83 -11.92
CA HIS A 264 2.89 21.33 -10.55
C HIS A 264 3.41 22.74 -10.48
N MET A 265 2.64 23.66 -9.90
CA MET A 265 3.06 25.03 -9.68
C MET A 265 2.68 25.49 -8.27
N ALA A 266 3.51 26.34 -7.67
CA ALA A 266 3.22 26.98 -6.40
C ALA A 266 2.87 28.44 -6.67
N VAL A 267 1.72 28.88 -6.18
CA VAL A 267 1.22 30.25 -6.36
C VAL A 267 1.02 30.94 -5.01
N ASP A 268 1.26 32.25 -5.01
CA ASP A 268 0.97 33.12 -3.88
C ASP A 268 -0.46 33.65 -4.00
N VAL A 269 -1.29 33.30 -3.02
CA VAL A 269 -2.70 33.68 -2.91
C VAL A 269 -2.94 34.72 -1.80
N SER A 270 -1.87 35.35 -1.32
CA SER A 270 -1.94 36.40 -0.31
C SER A 270 -2.72 37.61 -0.85
N ASP A 271 -3.71 38.07 -0.10
CA ASP A 271 -4.52 39.24 -0.44
C ASP A 271 -4.57 40.22 0.74
N ASN A 272 -4.56 41.52 0.44
CA ASN A 272 -4.82 42.63 1.36
C ASN A 272 -4.09 42.54 2.73
N GLY A 273 -2.78 42.26 2.71
CA GLY A 273 -1.93 42.29 3.91
C GLY A 273 -2.04 41.07 4.84
N LYS A 274 -2.83 40.04 4.48
CA LYS A 274 -2.82 38.74 5.16
C LYS A 274 -1.86 37.81 4.42
N SER A 275 -0.70 37.56 5.02
CA SER A 275 0.23 36.53 4.55
C SER A 275 -0.45 35.17 4.60
N ARG A 276 -0.48 34.46 3.47
CA ARG A 276 -1.07 33.12 3.35
C ARG A 276 0.01 32.12 2.91
N PRO A 277 -0.10 30.84 3.30
CA PRO A 277 0.79 29.82 2.79
C PRO A 277 0.61 29.69 1.28
N LEU A 278 1.70 29.36 0.57
CA LEU A 278 1.64 29.10 -0.87
C LEU A 278 0.69 27.94 -1.17
N MET A 279 -0.10 28.11 -2.25
CA MET A 279 -1.02 27.11 -2.75
C MET A 279 -0.38 26.31 -3.88
N GLU A 280 -0.45 24.98 -3.80
CA GLU A 280 0.04 24.09 -4.85
C GLU A 280 -1.08 23.76 -5.84
N ILE A 281 -0.90 24.09 -7.12
CA ILE A 281 -1.85 23.73 -8.18
C ILE A 281 -1.25 22.62 -9.04
N GLN A 282 -2.00 21.54 -9.21
CA GLN A 282 -1.65 20.39 -10.03
C GLN A 282 -2.57 20.33 -11.24
N ILE A 283 -1.99 20.40 -12.43
CA ILE A 283 -2.72 20.40 -13.70
C ILE A 283 -2.39 19.10 -14.43
N ARG A 284 -3.41 18.41 -14.93
CA ARG A 284 -3.26 17.16 -15.68
C ARG A 284 -4.50 16.87 -16.53
N THR A 285 -4.39 15.97 -17.49
CA THR A 285 -5.55 15.45 -18.23
C THR A 285 -6.24 14.31 -17.47
N VAL A 286 -7.44 13.91 -17.90
CA VAL A 286 -8.12 12.71 -17.37
C VAL A 286 -7.25 11.47 -17.53
N GLU A 287 -6.61 11.29 -18.69
CA GLU A 287 -5.68 10.18 -18.94
C GLU A 287 -4.50 10.20 -17.95
N MET A 288 -3.89 11.36 -17.72
CA MET A 288 -2.82 11.52 -16.74
C MET A 288 -3.30 11.32 -15.30
N ASP A 289 -4.54 11.65 -14.96
CA ASP A 289 -5.11 11.36 -13.63
C ASP A 289 -5.32 9.85 -13.45
N LEU A 290 -5.86 9.16 -14.46
CA LEU A 290 -5.98 7.70 -14.48
C LEU A 290 -4.61 7.04 -14.36
N GLN A 291 -3.63 7.41 -15.18
CA GLN A 291 -2.25 6.91 -15.07
C GLN A 291 -1.60 7.24 -13.72
N ALA A 292 -1.90 8.39 -13.12
CA ALA A 292 -1.39 8.70 -11.79
C ALA A 292 -2.02 7.83 -10.71
N VAL A 293 -3.25 7.36 -10.89
CA VAL A 293 -3.95 6.45 -9.97
C VAL A 293 -3.54 4.99 -10.23
N ASP A 294 -3.64 4.55 -11.49
CA ASP A 294 -3.38 3.18 -11.95
C ASP A 294 -1.89 2.87 -12.05
N GLY A 295 -1.09 3.82 -12.53
CA GLY A 295 0.38 3.73 -12.61
C GLY A 295 1.07 3.70 -11.24
N MET A 296 0.41 4.19 -10.19
CA MET A 296 0.87 3.98 -8.81
C MET A 296 0.58 2.58 -8.30
N ALA A 297 -0.50 1.94 -8.76
CA ALA A 297 -0.78 0.53 -8.49
C ALA A 297 0.26 -0.36 -9.20
N SER A 298 0.48 -0.15 -10.50
CA SER A 298 1.42 -0.97 -11.28
C SER A 298 2.89 -0.72 -10.96
N HIS A 299 3.32 0.51 -10.64
CA HIS A 299 4.73 0.80 -10.36
C HIS A 299 5.17 0.50 -8.91
N SER A 300 4.24 0.53 -7.95
CA SER A 300 4.54 0.02 -6.60
C SER A 300 4.65 -1.51 -6.59
N LEU A 301 3.84 -2.19 -7.41
CA LEU A 301 4.00 -3.60 -7.76
C LEU A 301 5.33 -3.86 -8.48
N TYR A 302 5.77 -2.96 -9.37
CA TYR A 302 7.04 -3.06 -10.11
C TYR A 302 8.29 -2.97 -9.23
N LYS A 303 8.26 -2.19 -8.13
CA LYS A 303 9.35 -2.20 -7.11
C LYS A 303 9.28 -3.40 -6.16
N GLY A 304 8.18 -4.15 -6.17
CA GLY A 304 8.00 -5.42 -5.45
C GLY A 304 8.13 -6.66 -6.33
N GLY A 305 8.39 -6.50 -7.63
CA GLY A 305 8.68 -7.58 -8.58
C GLY A 305 7.52 -8.50 -8.95
N LEU A 306 6.26 -8.08 -8.81
CA LEU A 306 5.11 -8.95 -9.14
C LEU A 306 3.97 -8.15 -9.75
N THR A 307 3.82 -8.19 -11.07
CA THR A 307 2.75 -7.50 -11.80
C THR A 307 1.64 -8.41 -12.27
N ASP A 308 1.87 -9.72 -12.34
CA ASP A 308 0.88 -10.71 -12.74
C ASP A 308 0.46 -11.60 -11.53
N PRO A 309 -0.84 -11.73 -11.22
CA PRO A 309 -1.34 -12.69 -10.23
C PRO A 309 -0.85 -14.13 -10.46
N GLU A 310 -0.61 -14.55 -11.70
CA GLU A 310 -0.04 -15.87 -12.01
C GLU A 310 1.48 -15.92 -11.75
N GLU A 311 2.19 -14.83 -12.03
CA GLU A 311 3.61 -14.64 -11.68
C GLU A 311 3.80 -14.64 -10.15
N ALA A 312 2.91 -13.98 -9.39
CA ALA A 312 2.92 -14.01 -7.93
C ALA A 312 2.64 -15.41 -7.36
N LYS A 313 1.71 -16.16 -7.95
CA LYS A 313 1.46 -17.56 -7.59
C LYS A 313 2.65 -18.47 -7.92
N ARG A 314 3.29 -18.27 -9.07
CA ARG A 314 4.49 -19.00 -9.48
C ARG A 314 5.66 -18.70 -8.54
N LEU A 315 5.88 -17.42 -8.24
CA LEU A 315 6.94 -16.98 -7.33
C LEU A 315 6.74 -17.50 -5.90
N LYS A 316 5.48 -17.52 -5.43
CA LYS A 316 5.08 -18.16 -4.18
C LYS A 316 5.44 -19.66 -4.18
N ALA A 317 5.19 -20.38 -5.26
CA ALA A 317 5.55 -21.80 -5.36
C ALA A 317 7.07 -22.02 -5.35
N ILE A 318 7.83 -21.18 -6.07
CA ILE A 318 9.29 -21.22 -6.13
C ILE A 318 9.90 -20.94 -4.75
N MET A 319 9.43 -19.89 -4.06
CA MET A 319 9.93 -19.52 -2.73
C MET A 319 9.61 -20.59 -1.67
N MET A 320 8.42 -21.22 -1.73
CA MET A 320 8.06 -22.31 -0.83
C MET A 320 8.91 -23.57 -1.08
N ALA A 321 9.13 -23.93 -2.35
CA ALA A 321 9.99 -25.06 -2.71
C ALA A 321 11.45 -24.83 -2.26
N ALA A 322 11.98 -23.60 -2.43
CA ALA A 322 13.31 -23.24 -1.97
C ALA A 322 13.43 -23.30 -0.44
N ALA A 323 12.41 -22.83 0.29
CA ALA A 323 12.36 -22.86 1.76
C ALA A 323 12.26 -24.29 2.32
N GLU A 324 11.40 -25.13 1.75
CA GLU A 324 11.27 -26.55 2.13
C GLU A 324 12.58 -27.31 1.93
N LEU A 325 13.32 -27.00 0.87
CA LEU A 325 14.54 -27.73 0.55
C LEU A 325 15.76 -27.28 1.36
N ALA A 326 15.89 -25.98 1.63
CA ALA A 326 16.87 -25.47 2.60
C ALA A 326 16.65 -26.13 3.97
N ALA A 327 15.38 -26.30 4.38
CA ALA A 327 15.01 -26.99 5.60
C ALA A 327 15.34 -28.49 5.60
N LEU A 328 15.24 -29.18 4.45
CA LEU A 328 15.56 -30.60 4.29
C LEU A 328 17.08 -30.85 4.33
N ARG A 329 17.88 -30.10 3.57
CA ARG A 329 19.35 -30.26 3.54
C ARG A 329 20.03 -29.91 4.86
N LEU A 330 19.42 -29.04 5.68
CA LEU A 330 19.89 -28.76 7.04
C LEU A 330 19.72 -29.95 8.01
N ARG A 331 18.80 -30.89 7.74
CA ARG A 331 18.61 -32.10 8.57
C ARG A 331 19.61 -33.22 8.25
N ASP A 332 20.14 -33.26 7.03
CA ASP A 332 21.00 -34.34 6.53
C ASP A 332 22.51 -34.09 6.76
N LEU A 333 22.90 -32.92 7.27
CA LEU A 333 24.31 -32.65 7.60
C LEU A 333 24.70 -33.29 8.94
N PRO A 334 25.78 -34.09 9.01
CA PRO A 334 26.27 -34.61 10.28
C PRO A 334 26.66 -33.43 11.18
N SER A 335 26.19 -33.46 12.43
CA SER A 335 26.61 -32.55 13.49
C SER A 335 28.11 -32.74 13.74
N ALA A 336 28.94 -32.06 12.96
CA ALA A 336 30.38 -32.02 13.17
C ALA A 336 30.64 -31.35 14.52
N LYS A 337 31.12 -32.15 15.47
CA LYS A 337 31.56 -31.71 16.79
C LYS A 337 32.54 -30.55 16.65
N GLY A 338 32.20 -29.42 17.28
CA GLY A 338 33.16 -28.41 17.72
C GLY A 338 33.89 -27.67 16.61
N ILE A 339 33.18 -26.75 15.95
CA ILE A 339 33.56 -25.35 15.66
C ILE A 339 32.21 -24.69 15.33
N GLU A 340 31.87 -23.58 16.00
CA GLU A 340 30.76 -22.69 15.61
C GLU A 340 31.10 -22.04 14.26
N ILE A 341 30.99 -22.80 13.17
CA ILE A 341 30.88 -22.23 11.84
C ILE A 341 29.44 -21.76 11.74
N ASP A 342 29.25 -20.44 11.63
CA ASP A 342 27.97 -19.77 11.49
C ASP A 342 27.10 -20.54 10.48
N HIS A 343 25.87 -20.91 10.88
CA HIS A 343 24.95 -21.66 10.02
C HIS A 343 24.79 -21.00 8.63
N ARG A 344 24.96 -19.68 8.59
CA ARG A 344 24.92 -18.78 7.44
C ARG A 344 26.02 -19.10 6.40
N GLU A 345 27.26 -19.30 6.86
CA GLU A 345 28.40 -19.58 5.98
C GLU A 345 28.32 -20.99 5.37
N ARG A 346 27.65 -21.93 6.06
CA ARG A 346 27.45 -23.29 5.56
C ARG A 346 26.44 -23.36 4.42
N VAL A 347 25.35 -22.60 4.51
CA VAL A 347 24.32 -22.58 3.45
C VAL A 347 24.83 -21.81 2.24
N PHE A 348 25.52 -20.69 2.45
CA PHE A 348 26.13 -19.91 1.36
C PHE A 348 27.10 -20.76 0.50
N ARG A 349 27.99 -21.54 1.14
CA ARG A 349 28.92 -22.46 0.45
C ARG A 349 28.27 -23.63 -0.28
N LEU A 350 26.99 -23.91 -0.06
CA LEU A 350 26.26 -24.91 -0.85
C LEU A 350 25.85 -24.37 -2.22
N PHE A 351 25.71 -23.05 -2.33
CA PHE A 351 25.37 -22.35 -3.56
C PHE A 351 26.63 -21.83 -4.26
N ASP A 352 27.59 -21.28 -3.52
CA ASP A 352 28.91 -20.86 -4.02
C ASP A 352 29.81 -22.09 -4.24
N LYS A 353 29.66 -22.74 -5.41
CA LYS A 353 30.39 -23.97 -5.78
C LYS A 353 31.85 -23.67 -6.11
N ASN A 354 32.12 -22.50 -6.68
CA ASN A 354 33.46 -22.12 -7.10
C ASN A 354 34.30 -21.51 -5.95
N GLY A 355 33.65 -21.14 -4.83
CA GLY A 355 34.27 -20.59 -3.63
C GLY A 355 34.75 -19.14 -3.77
N ASP A 356 34.18 -18.37 -4.69
CA ASP A 356 34.58 -16.99 -4.97
C ASP A 356 33.94 -15.95 -4.03
N GLY A 357 33.04 -16.38 -3.15
CA GLY A 357 32.35 -15.52 -2.19
C GLY A 357 31.12 -14.82 -2.76
N GLN A 358 30.69 -15.18 -3.97
CA GLN A 358 29.48 -14.71 -4.62
C GLN A 358 28.70 -15.93 -5.16
N ILE A 359 27.38 -15.81 -5.27
CA ILE A 359 26.58 -16.84 -5.95
C ILE A 359 26.21 -16.29 -7.32
N SER A 360 26.80 -16.88 -8.36
CA SER A 360 26.48 -16.52 -9.74
C SER A 360 25.12 -17.08 -10.18
N ILE A 361 24.58 -16.52 -11.27
CA ILE A 361 23.29 -16.99 -11.83
C ILE A 361 23.37 -18.43 -12.33
N ASP A 362 24.54 -18.85 -12.80
CA ASP A 362 24.78 -20.21 -13.28
C ASP A 362 24.82 -21.20 -12.11
N GLU A 363 25.42 -20.81 -10.98
CA GLU A 363 25.41 -21.61 -9.74
C GLU A 363 24.02 -21.71 -9.13
N LEU A 364 23.27 -20.60 -9.12
CA LEU A 364 21.88 -20.59 -8.68
C LEU A 364 20.99 -21.45 -9.60
N MET A 365 21.19 -21.36 -10.93
CA MET A 365 20.49 -22.19 -11.91
C MET A 365 20.80 -23.67 -11.73
N GLU A 366 22.06 -24.04 -11.58
CA GLU A 366 22.46 -25.44 -11.41
C GLU A 366 21.85 -26.02 -10.14
N VAL A 367 21.86 -25.25 -9.05
CA VAL A 367 21.17 -25.65 -7.83
C VAL A 367 19.67 -25.75 -8.06
N MET A 368 19.02 -24.84 -8.79
CA MET A 368 17.56 -24.93 -9.02
C MET A 368 17.14 -26.06 -9.97
N GLU A 369 17.95 -26.36 -10.99
CA GLU A 369 17.72 -27.47 -11.91
C GLU A 369 17.89 -28.83 -11.21
N GLU A 370 18.85 -28.97 -10.30
CA GLU A 370 18.99 -30.14 -9.42
C GLU A 370 17.73 -30.38 -8.56
N LEU A 371 16.89 -29.35 -8.37
CA LEU A 371 15.69 -29.36 -7.53
C LEU A 371 14.39 -29.51 -8.34
N GLY A 372 14.52 -29.69 -9.67
CA GLY A 372 13.38 -29.85 -10.56
C GLY A 372 12.63 -28.55 -10.86
N ALA A 373 13.22 -27.39 -10.53
CA ALA A 373 12.72 -26.09 -10.98
C ALA A 373 13.35 -25.71 -12.34
N PRO A 374 12.59 -25.15 -13.29
CA PRO A 374 13.14 -24.69 -14.56
C PRO A 374 14.15 -23.54 -14.35
N GLY A 375 15.23 -23.53 -15.12
CA GLY A 375 16.29 -22.50 -15.00
C GLY A 375 15.84 -21.05 -15.23
N GLU A 376 14.65 -20.81 -15.79
CA GLU A 376 14.03 -19.48 -15.84
C GLU A 376 13.70 -18.94 -14.44
N ASP A 377 13.31 -19.81 -13.50
CA ASP A 377 12.97 -19.45 -12.12
C ASP A 377 14.18 -18.90 -11.35
N ALA A 378 15.39 -19.38 -11.67
CA ALA A 378 16.64 -18.92 -11.09
C ALA A 378 16.99 -17.51 -11.52
N ARG A 379 16.64 -17.11 -12.75
CA ARG A 379 16.89 -15.77 -13.25
C ARG A 379 15.98 -14.74 -12.60
N GLU A 380 14.73 -15.10 -12.40
CA GLU A 380 13.76 -14.27 -11.68
C GLU A 380 14.14 -14.14 -10.20
N MET A 381 14.56 -15.24 -9.56
CA MET A 381 15.07 -15.21 -8.19
C MET A 381 16.33 -14.35 -8.07
N MET A 382 17.26 -14.43 -9.02
CA MET A 382 18.45 -13.57 -9.06
C MET A 382 18.06 -12.10 -9.11
N GLN A 383 17.14 -11.71 -10.01
CA GLN A 383 16.67 -10.32 -10.12
C GLN A 383 16.00 -9.78 -8.85
N LEU A 384 15.42 -10.65 -8.03
CA LEU A 384 14.73 -10.28 -6.79
C LEU A 384 15.67 -10.14 -5.59
N LEU A 385 16.79 -10.86 -5.61
CA LEU A 385 17.74 -10.95 -4.49
C LEU A 385 18.98 -10.08 -4.70
N ASP A 386 19.37 -9.88 -5.96
CA ASP A 386 20.46 -8.99 -6.36
C ASP A 386 20.01 -7.51 -6.26
N ALA A 387 20.06 -7.01 -5.03
CA ALA A 387 19.59 -5.67 -4.68
C ALA A 387 20.42 -4.56 -5.34
N ASN A 388 21.67 -4.86 -5.68
CA ASN A 388 22.61 -3.92 -6.28
C ASN A 388 22.70 -4.07 -7.82
N SER A 389 22.12 -5.13 -8.38
CA SER A 389 22.08 -5.47 -9.82
C SER A 389 23.46 -5.75 -10.42
N ASP A 390 24.39 -6.33 -9.67
CA ASP A 390 25.73 -6.70 -10.13
C ASP A 390 25.80 -8.05 -10.83
N GLY A 391 24.69 -8.80 -10.88
CA GLY A 391 24.57 -10.10 -11.52
C GLY A 391 24.99 -11.28 -10.64
N SER A 392 25.22 -11.04 -9.35
CA SER A 392 25.62 -12.04 -8.36
C SER A 392 24.92 -11.81 -7.01
N LEU A 393 24.87 -12.82 -6.14
CA LEU A 393 24.41 -12.62 -4.77
C LEU A 393 25.59 -12.61 -3.82
N SER A 394 25.80 -11.47 -3.16
CA SER A 394 26.75 -11.37 -2.06
C SER A 394 26.26 -12.15 -0.82
N SER A 395 27.19 -12.44 0.10
CA SER A 395 26.86 -13.01 1.40
C SER A 395 25.80 -12.21 2.17
N ASP A 396 25.78 -10.88 2.03
CA ASP A 396 24.84 -10.02 2.75
C ASP A 396 23.43 -10.03 2.13
N GLU A 397 23.36 -10.07 0.79
CA GLU A 397 22.09 -10.23 0.06
C GLU A 397 21.48 -11.61 0.30
N PHE A 398 22.33 -12.65 0.29
CA PHE A 398 21.92 -14.01 0.61
C PHE A 398 21.50 -14.17 2.08
N ASP A 399 22.15 -13.49 3.02
CA ASP A 399 21.74 -13.48 4.42
C ASP A 399 20.39 -12.78 4.62
N THR A 400 20.17 -11.66 3.93
CA THR A 400 18.89 -10.96 3.94
C THR A 400 17.78 -11.88 3.41
N PHE A 401 18.07 -12.64 2.35
CA PHE A 401 17.19 -13.67 1.83
C PHE A 401 16.93 -14.78 2.84
N GLN A 402 17.96 -15.36 3.45
CA GLN A 402 17.82 -16.44 4.42
C GLN A 402 17.02 -16.01 5.64
N LYS A 403 17.30 -14.82 6.20
CA LYS A 403 16.49 -14.24 7.29
C LYS A 403 15.05 -14.06 6.87
N GLN A 404 14.82 -13.61 5.63
CA GLN A 404 13.48 -13.48 5.11
C GLN A 404 12.80 -14.86 4.98
N VAL A 405 13.49 -15.89 4.50
CA VAL A 405 12.96 -17.26 4.36
C VAL A 405 12.68 -17.91 5.70
N GLU A 406 13.60 -17.81 6.66
CA GLU A 406 13.41 -18.30 8.03
C GLU A 406 12.25 -17.58 8.72
N PHE A 407 12.16 -16.26 8.53
CA PHE A 407 11.01 -15.48 8.97
C PHE A 407 9.72 -15.99 8.34
N MET A 408 9.69 -16.17 7.01
CA MET A 408 8.52 -16.66 6.27
C MET A 408 8.10 -18.06 6.72
N ARG A 409 9.05 -18.95 7.00
CA ARG A 409 8.78 -20.29 7.55
C ARG A 409 8.22 -20.21 8.96
N ALA A 410 8.77 -19.35 9.81
CA ALA A 410 8.20 -19.10 11.14
C ALA A 410 6.76 -18.52 11.06
N LEU A 411 6.46 -17.74 10.02
CA LEU A 411 5.11 -17.26 9.74
C LEU A 411 4.15 -18.40 9.31
N GLU A 412 4.63 -19.38 8.56
CA GLU A 412 3.87 -20.56 8.10
C GLU A 412 3.64 -21.59 9.21
N ASP A 413 4.66 -21.89 10.01
CA ASP A 413 4.53 -22.77 11.17
C ASP A 413 3.48 -22.23 12.15
N ARG A 414 3.45 -20.89 12.36
CA ARG A 414 2.39 -20.23 13.12
C ARG A 414 1.03 -20.32 12.42
N ASP A 415 0.96 -20.31 11.09
CA ASP A 415 -0.31 -20.44 10.34
C ASP A 415 -0.95 -21.81 10.54
N ASP A 416 -0.13 -22.87 10.57
CA ASP A 416 -0.60 -24.23 10.82
C ASP A 416 -0.97 -24.43 12.30
N GLU A 417 -0.24 -23.83 13.24
CA GLU A 417 -0.68 -23.75 14.64
C GLU A 417 -2.02 -23.02 14.78
N TYR A 418 -2.21 -21.88 14.10
CA TYR A 418 -3.47 -21.14 14.13
C TYR A 418 -4.62 -21.93 13.49
N LYS A 419 -4.39 -22.62 12.35
CA LYS A 419 -5.39 -23.53 11.78
C LYS A 419 -5.77 -24.63 12.76
N THR A 420 -4.80 -25.19 13.47
CA THR A 420 -5.02 -26.24 14.47
C THR A 420 -5.84 -25.70 15.64
N MET A 421 -5.46 -24.53 16.20
CA MET A 421 -6.22 -23.86 17.26
C MET A 421 -7.64 -23.46 16.83
N LEU A 422 -7.82 -23.00 15.59
CA LEU A 422 -9.13 -22.61 15.07
C LEU A 422 -10.02 -23.84 14.92
N ASN A 423 -9.47 -24.95 14.40
CA ASN A 423 -10.17 -26.23 14.29
C ASN A 423 -10.53 -26.80 15.66
N GLU A 424 -9.65 -26.68 16.65
CA GLU A 424 -9.94 -27.08 18.04
C GLU A 424 -11.04 -26.22 18.66
N LYS A 425 -11.01 -24.90 18.47
CA LYS A 425 -12.07 -23.99 18.91
C LYS A 425 -13.41 -24.26 18.22
N LEU A 426 -13.38 -24.58 16.93
CA LEU A 426 -14.58 -24.99 16.17
C LEU A 426 -15.15 -26.29 16.73
N LYS A 427 -14.31 -27.29 17.00
CA LYS A 427 -14.71 -28.54 17.68
C LYS A 427 -15.30 -28.28 19.05
N MET A 428 -14.67 -27.43 19.87
CA MET A 428 -15.19 -27.05 21.18
C MET A 428 -16.53 -26.30 21.09
N ALA A 429 -16.73 -25.47 20.07
CA ALA A 429 -17.99 -24.76 19.83
C ALA A 429 -19.11 -25.69 19.33
N GLU A 430 -18.77 -26.74 18.57
CA GLU A 430 -19.68 -27.82 18.17
C GLU A 430 -20.04 -28.72 19.37
N ASP A 431 -19.05 -29.13 20.17
CA ASP A 431 -19.20 -30.02 21.32
C ASP A 431 -19.94 -29.34 22.49
N SER A 432 -19.76 -28.03 22.68
CA SER A 432 -20.47 -27.24 23.70
C SER A 432 -21.92 -26.91 23.31
N GLY A 433 -22.34 -27.22 22.08
CA GLY A 433 -23.68 -26.93 21.58
C GLY A 433 -23.98 -25.44 21.40
N LEU A 434 -23.00 -24.55 21.57
CA LEU A 434 -23.16 -23.10 21.43
C LEU A 434 -23.62 -22.72 20.02
N ILE A 435 -23.10 -23.39 18.98
CA ILE A 435 -23.51 -23.16 17.59
C ILE A 435 -25.00 -23.52 17.37
N LYS A 436 -25.49 -24.60 18.00
CA LYS A 436 -26.92 -24.97 17.96
C LYS A 436 -27.80 -23.96 18.68
N LEU A 437 -27.33 -23.43 19.80
CA LEU A 437 -28.06 -22.48 20.65
C LEU A 437 -28.21 -21.12 19.94
N TYR A 438 -27.13 -20.61 19.33
CA TYR A 438 -27.17 -19.39 18.52
C TYR A 438 -27.99 -19.57 17.24
N GLY A 439 -27.93 -20.74 16.60
CA GLY A 439 -28.77 -21.08 15.44
C GLY A 439 -30.27 -21.10 15.77
N GLN A 440 -30.65 -21.62 16.94
CA GLN A 440 -32.05 -21.61 17.41
C GLN A 440 -32.53 -20.21 17.81
N GLU A 441 -31.69 -19.40 18.47
CA GLU A 441 -32.05 -18.02 18.82
C GLU A 441 -32.20 -17.11 17.59
N LEU A 442 -31.36 -17.26 16.56
CA LEU A 442 -31.52 -16.51 15.31
C LEU A 442 -32.74 -16.98 14.51
N GLY A 443 -32.98 -18.31 14.44
CA GLY A 443 -34.15 -18.87 13.77
C GLY A 443 -35.47 -18.39 14.38
N ASN A 444 -35.54 -18.30 15.71
CA ASN A 444 -36.73 -17.80 16.41
C ASN A 444 -36.92 -16.28 16.31
N LYS A 445 -35.85 -15.51 16.06
CA LYS A 445 -35.92 -14.05 15.82
C LYS A 445 -36.28 -13.68 14.39
N LEU A 446 -36.09 -14.58 13.43
CA LEU A 446 -36.48 -14.38 12.02
C LEU A 446 -37.91 -14.89 11.72
N ALA A 447 -38.49 -15.68 12.63
CA ALA A 447 -39.84 -16.25 12.51
C ALA A 447 -40.93 -15.47 13.29
N ASN A 448 -40.56 -14.45 14.05
CA ASN A 448 -41.44 -13.47 14.69
C ASN A 448 -41.20 -12.09 14.07
#